data_AF-A0A7K1VB73-F1
#
_entry.id   AF-A0A7K1VB73-F1
#
_cell.length_a   1.000
_cell.length_b   1.000
_cell.length_c   1.000
_cell.angle_alpha   90.00
_cell.angle_beta   90.00
_cell.angle_gamma   90.00
#
_symmetry.space_group_name_H-M   'P 1'
#
loop_
_entity.id
_entity.type
_entity.pdbx_description
1 polymer ?
#
loop_
_entity_poly.entity_id
_entity_poly.type
_entity_poly.pdbx_seq_one_letter_code
_entity_poly.pdbx_strand_id
1 'polypeptide(L)'
;MDWVVEPDELAFRWEAAAADADLHPLRLGTTVPVGGHHRIWPETADFEAALRVLLEPELRVTAEGDHPDALHTIRLLGCAAGDEAALAIQNSSLMPNHVGPVRIWFGARARLDGRIADALPAGHRWRSDTLVHDLAS
;
A
#
# COMPACT_ATOMS: atom_id res chain seq x y z
N MET A 1 -2.22 11.94 -4.19
CA MET A 1 -1.80 12.32 -2.83
C MET A 1 -0.95 11.20 -2.24
N ASP A 2 -0.08 11.49 -1.29
CA ASP A 2 0.79 10.51 -0.63
C ASP A 2 0.76 10.71 0.89
N TRP A 3 0.59 9.63 1.64
CA TRP A 3 0.61 9.59 3.10
C TRP A 3 1.55 8.51 3.60
N VAL A 4 2.00 8.65 4.84
CA VAL A 4 2.78 7.65 5.56
C VAL A 4 2.02 7.32 6.85
N VAL A 5 1.72 6.04 7.06
CA VAL A 5 1.02 5.55 8.24
C VAL A 5 1.80 4.43 8.88
N GLU A 6 1.69 4.31 10.21
CA GLU A 6 2.31 3.19 10.92
C GLU A 6 1.52 1.89 10.65
N PRO A 7 2.18 0.72 10.56
CA PRO A 7 1.51 -0.54 10.27
C PRO A 7 0.45 -0.92 11.31
N ASP A 8 0.70 -0.63 12.59
CA ASP A 8 -0.22 -0.94 13.69
C ASP A 8 -1.47 -0.05 13.68
N GLU A 9 -1.33 1.21 13.28
CA GLU A 9 -2.47 2.13 13.12
C GLU A 9 -3.34 1.72 11.95
N LEU A 10 -2.71 1.32 10.84
CA LEU A 10 -3.42 0.76 9.70
C LEU A 10 -4.12 -0.55 10.07
N ALA A 11 -3.47 -1.45 10.82
CA ALA A 11 -4.08 -2.68 11.33
C ALA A 11 -5.34 -2.38 12.13
N PHE A 12 -5.24 -1.48 13.12
CA PHE A 12 -6.34 -1.09 13.97
C PHE A 12 -7.52 -0.53 13.17
N ARG A 13 -7.24 0.34 12.20
CA ARG A 13 -8.29 0.93 11.33
C ARG A 13 -8.94 -0.12 10.44
N TRP A 14 -8.16 -1.10 9.96
CA TRP A 14 -8.63 -2.17 9.09
C TRP A 14 -9.52 -3.16 9.83
N GLU A 15 -9.13 -3.55 11.05
CA GLU A 15 -9.97 -4.37 11.95
C GLU A 15 -11.29 -3.68 12.27
N ALA A 16 -11.25 -2.37 12.57
CA ALA A 16 -12.44 -1.58 12.86
C ALA A 16 -13.41 -1.45 11.66
N ALA A 17 -12.89 -1.55 10.43
CA ALA A 17 -13.71 -1.56 9.21
C ALA A 17 -14.39 -2.91 8.95
N ALA A 18 -14.13 -3.94 9.77
CA ALA A 18 -14.67 -5.30 9.64
C ALA A 18 -14.52 -5.90 8.23
N ALA A 19 -13.45 -5.53 7.53
CA ALA A 19 -13.21 -6.00 6.19
C ALA A 19 -12.62 -7.41 6.20
N ASP A 20 -13.29 -8.33 5.52
CA ASP A 20 -12.72 -9.65 5.18
C ASP A 20 -11.53 -9.53 4.21
N ALA A 21 -11.37 -8.37 3.58
CA ALA A 21 -10.28 -8.10 2.65
C ALA A 21 -8.94 -8.00 3.39
N ASP A 22 -8.03 -8.92 3.10
CA ASP A 22 -6.66 -8.81 3.62
C ASP A 22 -5.90 -7.65 2.95
N LEU A 23 -4.87 -7.16 3.65
CA LEU A 23 -3.90 -6.21 3.10
C LEU A 23 -2.62 -6.90 2.62
N HIS A 24 -2.68 -8.19 2.30
CA HIS A 24 -1.52 -8.91 1.77
C HIS A 24 -1.00 -8.22 0.49
N PRO A 25 0.32 -7.95 0.37
CA PRO A 25 1.43 -8.51 1.15
C PRO A 25 1.93 -7.63 2.30
N LEU A 26 1.23 -6.56 2.68
CA LEU A 26 1.64 -5.71 3.79
C LEU A 26 1.68 -6.52 5.09
N ARG A 27 2.70 -6.28 5.90
CA ARG A 27 2.83 -6.84 7.24
C ARG A 27 2.34 -5.82 8.25
N LEU A 28 1.17 -6.11 8.79
CA LEU A 28 0.49 -5.32 9.80
C LEU A 28 0.52 -6.16 11.08
N GLY A 29 1.21 -5.69 12.12
CA GLY A 29 1.40 -6.43 13.37
C GLY A 29 2.73 -7.19 13.48
N THR A 30 3.63 -6.68 14.30
CA THR A 30 4.68 -7.39 15.09
C THR A 30 5.45 -6.43 16.00
N THR A 31 5.25 -5.11 15.86
CA THR A 31 5.78 -4.13 16.80
C THR A 31 4.98 -4.20 18.11
N VAL A 32 5.65 -4.65 19.18
CA VAL A 32 5.13 -4.46 20.54
C VAL A 32 4.87 -2.96 20.70
N PRO A 33 3.65 -2.52 21.01
CA PRO A 33 3.36 -1.09 21.10
C PRO A 33 4.21 -0.51 22.23
N VAL A 34 5.26 0.22 21.87
CA VAL A 34 6.16 0.87 22.84
C VAL A 34 5.49 2.15 23.31
N GLY A 35 4.52 2.01 24.21
CA GLY A 35 3.82 3.14 24.82
C GLY A 35 2.80 3.78 23.86
N GLY A 36 1.62 4.10 24.41
CA GLY A 36 0.46 4.50 23.64
C GLY A 36 0.71 5.71 22.74
N HIS A 37 0.30 5.59 21.49
CA HIS A 37 0.38 6.69 20.54
C HIS A 37 -0.93 6.76 19.75
N HIS A 38 -1.84 7.63 20.21
CA HIS A 38 -2.68 8.37 19.29
C HIS A 38 -1.73 9.22 18.43
N ARG A 39 -1.48 8.81 17.19
CA ARG A 39 -0.89 9.68 16.17
C ARG A 39 -1.96 10.03 15.14
N ILE A 40 -1.80 11.22 14.60
CA ILE A 40 -2.79 11.94 13.81
C ILE A 40 -3.01 11.17 12.50
N TRP A 41 -4.18 10.55 12.37
CA TRP A 41 -4.59 9.91 11.14
C TRP A 41 -4.94 10.97 10.09
N PRO A 42 -4.70 10.72 8.79
CA PRO A 42 -5.16 11.64 7.77
C PRO A 42 -6.69 11.64 7.67
N GLU A 43 -7.34 12.64 8.25
CA GLU A 43 -8.80 12.84 8.18
C GLU A 43 -9.21 13.59 6.90
N THR A 44 -8.77 13.09 5.73
CA THR A 44 -9.08 13.70 4.43
C THR A 44 -9.98 12.80 3.62
N ALA A 45 -10.86 13.39 2.81
CA ALA A 45 -11.76 12.65 1.93
C ALA A 45 -10.99 11.73 0.96
N ASP A 46 -9.87 12.21 0.42
CA ASP A 46 -8.99 11.43 -0.47
C ASP A 46 -8.36 10.23 0.24
N PHE A 47 -8.01 10.37 1.52
CA PHE A 47 -7.44 9.26 2.28
C PHE A 47 -8.50 8.18 2.56
N GLU A 48 -9.70 8.58 2.99
CA GLU A 48 -10.83 7.65 3.16
C GLU A 48 -11.24 7.00 1.82
N ALA A 49 -11.12 7.72 0.70
CA ALA A 49 -11.29 7.13 -0.62
C ALA A 49 -10.21 6.10 -0.97
N ALA A 50 -8.95 6.38 -0.64
CA ALA A 50 -7.86 5.43 -0.80
C ALA A 50 -8.11 4.13 -0.04
N LEU A 51 -8.54 4.22 1.23
CA LEU A 51 -8.89 3.05 2.03
C LEU A 51 -10.02 2.24 1.41
N ARG A 52 -11.07 2.90 0.89
CA ARG A 52 -12.18 2.22 0.22
C ARG A 52 -11.73 1.46 -1.02
N VAL A 53 -10.87 2.05 -1.86
CA VAL A 53 -10.31 1.38 -3.04
C VAL A 53 -9.47 0.16 -2.64
N LEU A 54 -8.73 0.24 -1.55
CA LEU A 54 -7.97 -0.90 -1.01
C LEU A 54 -8.90 -2.00 -0.45
N LEU A 55 -10.06 -1.62 0.11
CA LEU A 55 -11.04 -2.52 0.72
C LEU A 55 -11.83 -3.32 -0.31
N GLU A 56 -12.31 -2.64 -1.34
CA GLU A 56 -13.21 -3.18 -2.35
C GLU A 56 -12.65 -2.94 -3.76
N PRO A 57 -11.49 -3.52 -4.10
CA PRO A 57 -10.89 -3.35 -5.42
C PRO A 57 -11.64 -4.14 -6.48
N GLU A 58 -11.79 -3.55 -7.67
CA GLU A 58 -12.13 -4.28 -8.90
C GLU A 58 -10.89 -4.98 -9.48
N LEU A 59 -9.73 -4.36 -9.27
CA LEU A 59 -8.44 -4.88 -9.68
C LEU A 59 -7.44 -4.78 -8.53
N ARG A 60 -6.74 -5.88 -8.29
CA ARG A 60 -5.70 -5.99 -7.26
C ARG A 60 -4.39 -6.49 -7.86
N VAL A 61 -3.31 -5.80 -7.56
CA VAL A 61 -1.94 -6.09 -7.97
C VAL A 61 -1.08 -6.17 -6.72
N THR A 62 -0.39 -7.28 -6.54
CA THR A 62 0.52 -7.48 -5.39
C THR A 62 1.93 -7.75 -5.88
N ALA A 63 2.92 -7.26 -5.13
CA ALA A 63 4.31 -7.65 -5.31
C ALA A 63 4.98 -7.78 -3.94
N GLU A 64 5.69 -8.89 -3.73
CA GLU A 64 6.53 -9.12 -2.57
C GLU A 64 7.90 -9.59 -3.05
N GLY A 65 8.94 -9.00 -2.49
CA GLY A 65 10.32 -9.41 -2.73
C GLY A 65 11.11 -9.24 -1.45
N ASP A 66 11.78 -10.30 -1.02
CA ASP A 66 12.71 -10.26 0.09
C ASP A 66 14.14 -10.15 -0.42
N HIS A 67 14.95 -9.33 0.24
CA HIS A 67 16.38 -9.20 -0.04
C HIS A 67 17.19 -9.42 1.25
N PRO A 68 18.41 -9.98 1.19
CA PRO A 68 19.26 -10.19 2.38
C PRO A 68 19.56 -8.91 3.15
N ASP A 69 19.59 -7.78 2.44
CA ASP A 69 19.53 -6.45 3.02
C ASP A 69 18.05 -6.01 3.10
N ALA A 70 17.60 -5.77 4.33
CA ALA A 70 16.26 -5.29 4.64
C ALA A 70 15.88 -4.06 3.79
N LEU A 71 16.83 -3.19 3.46
CA LEU A 71 16.57 -1.97 2.67
C LEU A 71 15.99 -2.22 1.28
N HIS A 72 16.12 -3.44 0.74
CA HIS A 72 15.66 -3.80 -0.60
C HIS A 72 14.47 -4.75 -0.61
N THR A 73 13.92 -5.05 0.56
CA THR A 73 12.68 -5.81 0.67
C THR A 73 11.49 -4.89 0.38
N ILE A 74 10.61 -5.32 -0.51
CA ILE A 74 9.42 -4.58 -0.93
C ILE A 74 8.15 -5.40 -0.73
N ARG A 75 7.12 -4.74 -0.22
CA ARG A 75 5.73 -5.22 -0.18
C ARG A 75 4.84 -4.15 -0.78
N LEU A 76 4.09 -4.53 -1.80
CA LEU A 76 3.27 -3.60 -2.56
C LEU A 76 1.88 -4.19 -2.77
N LEU A 77 0.87 -3.36 -2.54
CA LEU A 77 -0.53 -3.60 -2.84
C LEU A 77 -1.08 -2.43 -3.64
N GLY A 78 -1.25 -2.63 -4.95
CA GLY A 78 -1.94 -1.71 -5.85
C GLY A 78 -3.38 -2.15 -6.08
N CYS A 79 -4.33 -1.24 -5.90
CA CYS A 79 -5.74 -1.49 -6.10
C CYS A 79 -6.34 -0.43 -7.03
N ALA A 80 -7.34 -0.80 -7.81
CA ALA A 80 -8.15 0.12 -8.59
C ALA A 80 -9.63 -0.24 -8.51
N ALA A 81 -10.49 0.79 -8.53
CA ALA A 81 -11.94 0.68 -8.62
C ALA A 81 -12.47 1.88 -9.42
N GLY A 82 -13.20 1.62 -10.50
CA GLY A 82 -13.56 2.65 -11.48
C GLY A 82 -12.31 3.38 -12.01
N ASP A 83 -12.35 4.72 -11.98
CA ASP A 83 -11.27 5.61 -12.41
C ASP A 83 -10.25 5.92 -11.30
N GLU A 84 -10.43 5.37 -10.11
CA GLU A 84 -9.59 5.62 -8.94
C GLU A 84 -8.64 4.45 -8.69
N ALA A 85 -7.47 4.76 -8.12
CA ALA A 85 -6.49 3.80 -7.68
C ALA A 85 -5.83 4.23 -6.38
N ALA A 86 -5.48 3.21 -5.60
CA ALA A 86 -4.69 3.34 -4.39
C ALA A 86 -3.48 2.40 -4.48
N LEU A 87 -2.36 2.83 -3.90
CA LEU A 87 -1.14 2.02 -3.85
C LEU A 87 -0.56 2.10 -2.45
N ALA A 88 -0.49 0.97 -1.77
CA ALA A 88 0.17 0.83 -0.49
C ALA A 88 1.53 0.15 -0.68
N ILE A 89 2.59 0.77 -0.16
CA ILE A 89 3.97 0.31 -0.28
C ILE A 89 4.57 0.24 1.11
N GLN A 90 5.17 -0.88 1.43
CA GLN A 90 5.89 -1.07 2.67
C GLN A 90 7.30 -1.57 2.36
N ASN A 91 8.28 -0.74 2.70
CA ASN A 91 9.68 -1.11 2.67
C ASN A 91 10.08 -1.69 4.03
N SER A 92 11.11 -2.53 4.09
CA SER A 92 11.58 -2.99 5.41
C SER A 92 12.14 -1.85 6.24
N SER A 93 12.09 -2.00 7.57
CA SER A 93 12.78 -1.10 8.47
C SER A 93 14.25 -1.50 8.63
N LEU A 94 15.07 -0.54 9.08
CA LEU A 94 16.46 -0.76 9.49
C LEU A 94 16.60 -1.53 10.82
N MET A 95 15.50 -1.73 11.55
CA MET A 95 15.52 -2.39 12.84
C MET A 95 15.15 -3.88 12.67
N PRO A 96 15.97 -4.81 13.18
CA PRO A 96 15.61 -6.22 13.18
C PRO A 96 14.23 -6.43 13.81
N ASN A 97 13.37 -7.21 13.13
CA ASN A 97 12.00 -7.52 13.52
C ASN A 97 11.01 -6.34 13.56
N HIS A 98 11.35 -5.17 13.02
CA HIS A 98 10.39 -4.08 12.82
C HIS A 98 9.96 -4.02 11.37
N VAL A 99 8.66 -3.92 11.15
CA VAL A 99 8.11 -3.64 9.83
C VAL A 99 8.15 -2.13 9.59
N GLY A 100 8.58 -1.69 8.40
CA GLY A 100 8.61 -0.27 8.06
C GLY A 100 7.22 0.34 7.90
N PRO A 101 7.12 1.67 7.90
CA PRO A 101 5.85 2.37 7.71
C PRO A 101 5.25 2.08 6.33
N VAL A 102 3.93 2.19 6.23
CA VAL A 102 3.18 2.01 4.98
C VAL A 102 3.00 3.37 4.32
N ARG A 103 3.51 3.50 3.10
CA ARG A 103 3.24 4.66 2.23
C ARG A 103 1.98 4.37 1.42
N ILE A 104 0.98 5.24 1.51
CA ILE A 104 -0.27 5.11 0.76
C ILE A 104 -0.33 6.23 -0.26
N TRP A 105 -0.52 5.89 -1.51
CA TRP A 105 -0.83 6.80 -2.59
C TRP A 105 -2.28 6.65 -3.02
N PHE A 106 -2.88 7.75 -3.48
CA PHE A 106 -4.20 7.77 -4.11
C PHE A 106 -4.23 8.71 -5.32
N GLY A 107 -4.93 8.31 -6.38
CA GLY A 107 -5.20 9.13 -7.55
C GLY A 107 -5.85 8.37 -8.69
N ALA A 108 -5.73 8.90 -9.91
CA ALA A 108 -6.35 8.30 -11.09
C ALA A 108 -5.75 6.92 -11.43
N ARG A 109 -6.60 5.96 -11.80
CA ARG A 109 -6.25 4.59 -12.21
C ARG A 109 -5.17 4.55 -13.28
N ALA A 110 -5.24 5.44 -14.27
CA ALA A 110 -4.25 5.55 -15.33
C ALA A 110 -2.82 5.84 -14.84
N ARG A 111 -2.64 6.28 -13.59
CA ARG A 111 -1.33 6.54 -12.98
C ARG A 111 -0.79 5.37 -12.17
N LEU A 112 -1.59 4.32 -11.94
CA LEU A 112 -1.21 3.20 -11.07
C LEU A 112 0.04 2.48 -11.61
N ASP A 113 0.10 2.21 -12.91
CA ASP A 113 1.27 1.57 -13.54
C ASP A 113 2.58 2.30 -13.28
N GLY A 114 2.59 3.62 -13.50
CA GLY A 114 3.77 4.44 -13.26
C GLY A 114 4.16 4.44 -11.78
N ARG A 115 3.17 4.49 -10.89
CA ARG A 115 3.41 4.44 -9.44
C ARG A 115 3.96 3.09 -8.96
N ILE A 116 3.53 1.99 -9.57
CA ILE A 116 4.11 0.67 -9.28
C ILE A 116 5.56 0.61 -9.77
N ALA A 117 5.84 1.09 -10.98
CA ALA A 117 7.20 1.15 -11.51
C ALA A 117 8.14 1.97 -10.61
N ASP A 118 7.68 3.15 -10.15
CA ASP A 118 8.45 4.03 -9.26
C ASP A 118 8.71 3.43 -7.88
N ALA A 119 7.87 2.49 -7.43
CA ALA A 119 7.98 1.85 -6.12
C ALA A 119 9.04 0.73 -6.10
N LEU A 120 9.30 0.10 -7.24
CA LEU A 120 10.14 -1.09 -7.31
C LEU A 120 11.64 -0.75 -7.13
N PRO A 121 12.45 -1.64 -6.51
CA PRO A 121 13.87 -1.40 -6.28
C PRO A 121 14.67 -1.16 -7.58
N ALA A 122 15.78 -0.42 -7.50
CA ALA A 122 16.61 -0.15 -8.67
C ALA A 122 17.04 -1.43 -9.41
N GLY A 123 17.03 -1.39 -10.74
CA GLY A 123 17.38 -2.54 -11.59
C GLY A 123 16.26 -3.54 -11.85
N HIS A 124 15.06 -3.32 -11.31
CA HIS A 124 13.87 -4.09 -11.66
C HIS A 124 13.47 -3.90 -13.12
N ARG A 125 12.69 -4.85 -13.67
CA ARG A 125 11.99 -4.69 -14.94
C ARG A 125 10.49 -4.76 -14.67
N TRP A 126 9.79 -3.65 -14.89
CA TRP A 126 8.33 -3.58 -14.83
C TRP A 126 7.76 -3.58 -16.25
N ARG A 127 6.67 -4.33 -16.45
CA ARG A 127 5.87 -4.29 -17.67
C ARG A 127 4.43 -4.65 -17.32
N SER A 128 3.50 -3.85 -17.81
CA SER A 128 2.07 -4.09 -17.70
C SER A 128 1.46 -3.94 -19.08
N ASP A 129 0.90 -5.03 -19.61
CA ASP A 129 0.21 -5.02 -20.91
C ASP A 129 -1.30 -4.77 -20.72
N THR A 130 -1.83 -4.81 -19.49
CA THR A 130 -3.29 -4.90 -19.22
C THR A 130 -3.86 -3.74 -18.40
N LEU A 131 -3.07 -3.02 -17.60
CA LEU A 131 -3.56 -1.86 -16.83
C LEU A 131 -3.81 -0.61 -17.70
N VAL A 132 -3.22 -0.56 -18.90
CA VAL A 132 -3.30 0.57 -19.84
C VAL A 132 -4.48 0.43 -20.82
N HIS A 133 -5.06 -0.76 -20.97
CA HIS A 133 -6.11 -1.03 -21.95
C HIS A 133 -7.49 -1.10 -21.31
N ASP A 134 -8.05 0.05 -20.91
CA ASP A 134 -9.51 0.23 -20.89
C ASP A 134 -9.96 1.70 -20.84
N LEU A 135 -9.45 2.55 -21.74
CA LEU A 135 -9.95 3.94 -21.90
C LEU A 135 -10.26 4.32 -23.36
N ALA A 136 -10.57 3.34 -24.21
CA ALA A 136 -11.09 3.63 -25.55
C ALA A 136 -11.97 2.49 -26.06
N SER A 137 -13.27 2.54 -25.73
CA SER A 137 -14.37 2.08 -26.59
C SER A 137 -15.66 2.77 -26.17
#